data_AF-A0A3B9QQP3-F1
#
_entry.id   AF-A0A3B9QQP3-F1
#
_cell.length_a   1.000
_cell.length_b   1.000
_cell.length_c   1.000
_cell.angle_alpha   90.00
_cell.angle_beta   90.00
_cell.angle_gamma   90.00
#
_symmetry.space_group_name_H-M   'P 1'
#
loop_
_entity.id
_entity.type
_entity.pdbx_description
1 polymer ?
#
loop_
_entity_poly.entity_id
_entity_poly.type
_entity_poly.pdbx_seq_one_letter_code
_entity_poly.pdbx_strand_id
1 'polypeptide(L)'
;MLDEVRTWYEVARAALVALYRDIRLEPENLPSQLTSLAPFATKEAGLKLIERVQRELTDLAVLSYFATFEQLLLDHFESSISALLEREKEPLRRRILEGQIQLRKPRETPITNVLDYYKAIVDSDLVGQVKQVYQYRNWVAHGKRGPDMLPENWATLDERIRYHGSTKEVRT
;
A
#
# COMPACT_ATOMS: atom_id res chain seq x y z
N MET A 1 1.47 -2.98 -13.98
CA MET A 1 2.07 -2.15 -12.90
C MET A 1 1.70 -2.66 -11.50
N LEU A 2 0.42 -2.78 -11.11
CA LEU A 2 0.08 -3.34 -9.78
C LEU A 2 0.58 -4.78 -9.60
N ASP A 3 0.47 -5.62 -10.64
CA ASP A 3 0.97 -7.01 -10.60
C ASP A 3 2.50 -7.10 -10.46
N GLU A 4 3.21 -6.15 -11.04
CA GLU A 4 4.66 -6.03 -10.90
C GLU A 4 5.01 -5.64 -9.47
N VAL A 5 4.28 -4.67 -8.90
CA VAL A 5 4.45 -4.27 -7.49
C VAL A 5 4.23 -5.46 -6.55
N ARG A 6 3.21 -6.25 -6.85
CA ARG A 6 2.89 -7.47 -6.14
C ARG A 6 3.98 -8.52 -6.23
N THR A 7 4.46 -8.77 -7.43
CA THR A 7 5.45 -9.83 -7.69
C THR A 7 6.73 -9.57 -6.90
N TRP A 8 7.28 -8.35 -6.96
CA TRP A 8 8.51 -8.06 -6.20
C TRP A 8 8.28 -8.15 -4.69
N TYR A 9 7.13 -7.71 -4.19
CA TYR A 9 6.81 -7.78 -2.76
C TYR A 9 6.72 -9.23 -2.29
N GLU A 10 6.01 -10.07 -3.03
CA GLU A 10 5.84 -11.49 -2.69
C GLU A 10 7.18 -12.24 -2.69
N VAL A 11 8.02 -12.00 -3.71
CA VAL A 11 9.36 -12.61 -3.81
C VAL A 11 10.26 -12.14 -2.66
N ALA A 12 10.33 -10.83 -2.41
CA ALA A 12 11.17 -10.28 -1.34
C ALA A 12 10.70 -10.75 0.05
N ARG A 13 9.39 -10.79 0.29
CA ARG A 13 8.81 -11.30 1.53
C ARG A 13 9.15 -12.78 1.73
N ALA A 14 8.99 -13.61 0.68
CA ALA A 14 9.31 -15.03 0.76
C ALA A 14 10.80 -15.26 1.08
N ALA A 15 11.70 -14.51 0.44
CA ALA A 15 13.14 -14.58 0.72
C ALA A 15 13.46 -14.20 2.17
N LEU A 16 12.83 -13.14 2.72
CA LEU A 16 13.03 -12.75 4.12
C LEU A 16 12.47 -13.78 5.10
N VAL A 17 11.36 -14.44 4.77
CA VAL A 17 10.79 -15.51 5.60
C VAL A 17 11.70 -16.74 5.61
N ALA A 18 12.25 -17.12 4.45
CA ALA A 18 13.23 -18.20 4.36
C ALA A 18 14.47 -17.88 5.19
N LEU A 19 15.04 -16.68 5.02
CA LEU A 19 16.21 -16.25 5.78
C LEU A 19 15.94 -16.18 7.29
N TYR A 20 14.76 -15.71 7.72
CA TYR A 20 14.36 -15.74 9.13
C TYR A 20 14.36 -17.17 9.68
N ARG A 21 13.81 -18.12 8.92
CA ARG A 21 13.77 -19.54 9.29
C ARG A 21 15.18 -20.11 9.41
N ASP A 22 16.06 -19.82 8.46
CA ASP A 22 17.44 -20.32 8.44
C ASP A 22 18.22 -19.82 9.66
N ILE A 23 18.16 -18.51 9.95
CA ILE A 23 18.79 -17.94 11.17
C ILE A 23 18.21 -18.58 12.45
N ARG A 24 16.91 -18.88 12.45
CA ARG A 24 16.23 -19.42 13.63
C ARG A 24 16.56 -20.89 13.88
N LEU A 25 16.66 -21.71 12.84
CA LEU A 25 16.77 -23.17 12.96
C LEU A 25 18.20 -23.67 12.73
N GLU A 26 18.93 -23.08 11.79
CA GLU A 26 20.22 -23.57 11.30
C GLU A 26 21.22 -22.40 11.12
N PRO A 27 21.54 -21.62 12.18
CA PRO A 27 22.36 -20.42 12.06
C PRO A 27 23.79 -20.70 11.57
N GLU A 28 24.32 -21.90 11.81
CA GLU A 28 25.60 -22.39 11.30
C GLU A 28 25.64 -22.56 9.77
N ASN A 29 24.49 -22.70 9.10
CA ASN A 29 24.39 -22.87 7.65
C ASN A 29 24.27 -21.55 6.89
N LEU A 30 24.35 -20.41 7.58
CA LEU A 30 24.24 -19.10 6.94
C LEU A 30 25.44 -18.83 6.02
N PRO A 31 25.21 -18.25 4.83
CA PRO A 31 26.27 -17.80 3.94
C PRO A 31 27.29 -16.91 4.68
N SER A 32 28.58 -17.16 4.46
CA SER A 32 29.66 -16.44 5.14
C SER A 32 29.63 -14.91 4.89
N GLN A 33 29.04 -14.49 3.77
CA GLN A 33 28.82 -13.08 3.46
C GLN A 33 27.84 -12.43 4.45
N LEU A 34 26.80 -13.15 4.87
CA LEU A 34 25.83 -12.64 5.84
C LEU A 34 26.42 -12.60 7.25
N THR A 35 27.16 -13.64 7.66
CA THR A 35 27.80 -13.69 8.99
C THR A 35 28.89 -12.62 9.16
N SER A 36 29.42 -12.09 8.06
CA SER A 36 30.39 -10.98 8.09
C SER A 36 29.76 -9.61 8.39
N LEU A 37 28.43 -9.49 8.31
CA LEU A 37 27.72 -8.25 8.57
C LEU A 37 27.43 -8.12 10.07
N ALA A 38 27.71 -6.94 10.64
CA ALA A 38 27.54 -6.65 12.06
C ALA A 38 26.17 -7.06 12.67
N PRO A 39 25.03 -6.90 11.96
CA PRO A 39 23.73 -7.32 12.50
C PRO A 39 23.55 -8.84 12.65
N PHE A 40 24.37 -9.64 11.97
CA PHE A 40 24.32 -11.11 12.05
C PHE A 40 25.41 -11.69 12.96
N ALA A 41 26.11 -10.84 13.73
CA ALA A 41 27.08 -11.27 14.73
C ALA A 41 26.45 -12.16 15.81
N THR A 42 25.14 -11.98 16.08
CA THR A 42 24.37 -12.89 16.92
C THR A 42 23.06 -13.26 16.24
N LYS A 43 22.58 -14.47 16.54
CA LYS A 43 21.27 -14.96 16.11
C LYS A 43 20.15 -13.98 16.44
N GLU A 44 20.13 -13.46 17.67
CA GLU A 44 19.10 -12.54 18.14
C GLU A 44 19.11 -11.22 17.37
N ALA A 45 20.29 -10.64 17.14
CA ALA A 45 20.42 -9.41 16.36
C ALA A 45 19.97 -9.61 14.91
N GLY A 46 20.32 -10.76 14.31
CA GLY A 46 19.90 -11.12 12.95
C GLY A 46 18.38 -11.23 12.84
N LEU A 47 17.74 -11.95 13.75
CA LEU A 47 16.27 -12.09 13.76
C LEU A 47 15.56 -10.73 13.93
N LYS A 48 16.03 -9.88 14.87
CA LYS A 48 15.48 -8.54 15.07
C LYS A 48 15.63 -7.66 13.82
N LEU A 49 16.77 -7.76 13.12
CA LEU A 49 16.95 -7.07 11.85
C LEU A 49 15.95 -7.55 10.81
N ILE A 50 15.81 -8.86 10.61
CA ILE A 50 14.88 -9.39 9.61
C ILE A 50 13.43 -8.99 9.90
N GLU A 51 12.99 -9.03 11.16
CA GLU A 51 11.66 -8.53 11.56
C GLU A 51 11.46 -7.05 11.25
N ARG A 52 12.50 -6.23 11.47
CA ARG A 52 12.48 -4.82 11.08
C ARG A 52 12.38 -4.65 9.57
N VAL A 53 13.21 -5.36 8.80
CA VAL A 53 13.23 -5.30 7.34
C VAL A 53 11.90 -5.76 6.74
N GLN A 54 11.24 -6.79 7.31
CA GLN A 54 9.91 -7.23 6.86
C GLN A 54 8.84 -6.15 7.04
N ARG A 55 8.89 -5.39 8.15
CA ARG A 55 7.98 -4.25 8.38
C ARG A 55 8.26 -3.13 7.37
N GLU A 56 9.53 -2.75 7.20
CA GLU A 56 9.92 -1.71 6.24
C GLU A 56 9.58 -2.11 4.79
N LEU A 57 9.73 -3.39 4.43
CA LEU A 57 9.32 -3.91 3.12
C LEU A 57 7.80 -3.76 2.91
N THR A 58 7.01 -4.04 3.93
CA THR A 58 5.54 -3.90 3.88
C THR A 58 5.14 -2.44 3.72
N ASP A 59 5.79 -1.53 4.46
CA ASP A 59 5.59 -0.09 4.32
C ASP A 59 5.86 0.40 2.89
N LEU A 60 7.02 0.00 2.33
CA LEU A 60 7.41 0.33 0.95
C LEU A 60 6.44 -0.25 -0.08
N ALA A 61 5.91 -1.45 0.16
CA ALA A 61 4.92 -2.05 -0.71
C ALA A 61 3.62 -1.23 -0.71
N VAL A 62 3.12 -0.84 0.47
CA VAL A 62 1.91 0.01 0.56
C VAL A 62 2.11 1.34 -0.16
N LEU A 63 3.26 2.00 0.02
CA LEU A 63 3.59 3.23 -0.72
C LEU A 63 3.52 3.01 -2.24
N SER A 64 4.14 1.94 -2.73
CA SER A 64 4.25 1.65 -4.16
C SER A 64 2.91 1.26 -4.78
N TYR A 65 2.13 0.43 -4.08
CA TYR A 65 0.79 0.04 -4.49
C TYR A 65 -0.13 1.24 -4.56
N PHE A 66 -0.15 2.07 -3.50
CA PHE A 66 -1.04 3.20 -3.45
C PHE A 66 -0.65 4.26 -4.48
N ALA A 67 0.64 4.53 -4.70
CA ALA A 67 1.08 5.44 -5.76
C ALA A 67 0.63 4.97 -7.15
N THR A 68 0.73 3.67 -7.43
CA THR A 68 0.25 3.09 -8.69
C THR A 68 -1.28 3.20 -8.81
N PHE A 69 -2.00 2.86 -7.74
CA PHE A 69 -3.46 2.98 -7.71
C PHE A 69 -3.91 4.44 -7.89
N GLU A 70 -3.27 5.38 -7.21
CA GLU A 70 -3.56 6.82 -7.30
C GLU A 70 -3.41 7.34 -8.73
N GLN A 71 -2.33 6.95 -9.43
CA GLN A 71 -2.16 7.29 -10.84
C GLN A 71 -3.32 6.77 -11.70
N LEU A 72 -3.65 5.47 -11.58
CA LEU A 72 -4.75 4.87 -12.34
C LEU A 72 -6.10 5.53 -12.04
N LEU A 73 -6.35 5.87 -10.77
CA LEU A 73 -7.58 6.52 -10.34
C LEU A 73 -7.70 7.94 -10.91
N LEU A 74 -6.61 8.72 -10.86
CA LEU A 74 -6.57 10.07 -11.41
C LEU A 74 -6.69 10.07 -12.93
N ASP A 75 -6.04 9.15 -13.62
CA ASP A 75 -6.14 8.99 -15.08
C ASP A 75 -7.59 8.68 -15.48
N HIS A 76 -8.25 7.75 -14.79
CA HIS A 76 -9.65 7.44 -15.04
C HIS A 76 -10.58 8.62 -14.70
N PHE A 77 -10.32 9.34 -13.62
CA PHE A 77 -11.11 10.50 -13.21
C PHE A 77 -11.01 11.63 -14.24
N GLU A 78 -9.80 11.97 -14.69
CA GLU A 78 -9.54 12.98 -15.73
C GLU A 78 -10.20 12.59 -17.06
N SER A 79 -10.09 11.33 -17.46
CA SER A 79 -10.75 10.81 -18.67
C SER A 79 -12.28 10.89 -18.57
N SER A 80 -12.85 10.53 -17.42
CA SER A 80 -14.30 10.59 -17.17
C SER A 80 -14.83 12.02 -17.23
N ILE A 81 -14.09 12.98 -16.69
CA ILE A 81 -14.42 14.41 -16.75
C ILE A 81 -14.38 14.91 -18.18
N SER A 82 -13.35 14.53 -18.92
CA SER A 82 -13.18 14.94 -20.32
C SER A 82 -14.35 14.42 -21.17
N ALA A 83 -14.70 13.15 -21.01
CA ALA A 83 -15.85 12.54 -21.67
C ALA A 83 -17.19 13.20 -21.27
N LEU A 84 -17.35 13.61 -20.01
CA LEU A 84 -18.54 14.34 -19.55
C LEU A 84 -18.67 15.70 -20.25
N LEU A 85 -17.59 16.47 -20.32
CA LEU A 85 -17.57 17.80 -20.95
C LEU A 85 -17.76 17.73 -22.48
N GLU A 86 -17.21 16.71 -23.13
CA GLU A 86 -17.40 16.47 -24.56
C GLU A 86 -18.84 16.08 -24.93
N ARG A 87 -19.51 15.34 -24.05
CA ARG A 87 -20.89 14.88 -24.27
C ARG A 87 -21.93 15.97 -23.99
N GLU A 88 -21.62 16.97 -23.16
CA GLU A 88 -22.52 18.08 -22.89
C GLU A 88 -22.57 19.06 -24.07
N LYS A 89 -23.73 19.10 -24.72
CA LYS A 89 -23.97 19.91 -25.93
C LYS A 89 -24.62 21.26 -25.61
N GLU A 90 -25.24 21.40 -24.44
CA GLU A 90 -25.91 22.63 -24.06
C GLU A 90 -24.88 23.64 -23.51
N PRO A 91 -24.73 24.83 -24.14
CA PRO A 91 -23.65 25.76 -23.82
C PRO A 91 -23.64 26.26 -22.37
N LEU A 92 -24.81 26.49 -21.76
CA LEU A 92 -24.90 26.99 -20.38
C LEU A 92 -24.48 25.91 -19.38
N ARG A 93 -25.00 24.69 -19.49
CA ARG A 93 -24.62 23.53 -18.67
C ARG A 93 -23.14 23.24 -18.80
N ARG A 94 -22.60 23.27 -20.01
CA ARG A 94 -21.17 23.09 -20.24
C ARG A 94 -20.34 24.14 -19.49
N ARG A 95 -20.71 25.43 -19.58
CA ARG A 95 -20.03 26.50 -18.82
C ARG A 95 -20.16 26.34 -17.31
N ILE A 96 -21.31 25.87 -16.81
CA ILE A 96 -21.51 25.59 -15.38
C ILE A 96 -20.56 24.47 -14.93
N LEU A 97 -20.46 23.38 -15.69
CA LEU A 97 -19.54 22.28 -15.42
C LEU A 97 -18.08 22.75 -15.49
N GLU A 98 -17.67 23.42 -16.56
CA GLU A 98 -16.33 23.99 -16.69
C GLU A 98 -16.00 24.98 -15.56
N GLY A 99 -16.99 25.62 -14.93
CA GLY A 99 -16.80 26.50 -13.77
C GLY A 99 -16.39 25.77 -12.49
N GLN A 100 -16.55 24.45 -12.42
CA GLN A 100 -16.18 23.67 -11.24
C GLN A 100 -14.67 23.39 -11.21
N ILE A 101 -14.02 23.73 -10.09
CA ILE A 101 -12.55 23.66 -9.94
C ILE A 101 -12.03 22.23 -10.20
N GLN A 102 -12.71 21.22 -9.68
CA GLN A 102 -12.36 19.80 -9.87
C GLN A 102 -12.40 19.36 -11.34
N LEU A 103 -13.20 20.02 -12.18
CA LEU A 103 -13.29 19.71 -13.61
C LEU A 103 -12.20 20.43 -14.42
N ARG A 104 -11.71 21.59 -13.95
CA ARG A 104 -10.58 22.31 -14.58
C ARG A 104 -9.22 21.71 -14.27
N LYS A 105 -9.06 21.22 -13.04
CA LYS A 105 -7.79 20.73 -12.50
C LYS A 105 -8.02 19.39 -11.80
N PRO A 106 -8.39 18.34 -12.56
CA PRO A 106 -8.74 17.04 -11.99
C PRO A 106 -7.62 16.45 -11.14
N ARG A 107 -6.36 16.62 -11.55
CA ARG A 107 -5.18 16.14 -10.82
C ARG A 107 -4.84 16.95 -9.56
N GLU A 108 -5.35 18.17 -9.40
CA GLU A 108 -5.19 18.96 -8.18
C GLU A 108 -6.32 18.67 -7.17
N THR A 109 -7.33 17.89 -7.57
CA THR A 109 -8.42 17.51 -6.67
C THR A 109 -7.88 16.56 -5.61
N PRO A 110 -8.12 16.82 -4.30
CA PRO A 110 -7.68 15.91 -3.25
C PRO A 110 -8.18 14.49 -3.51
N ILE A 111 -7.30 13.50 -3.40
CA ILE A 111 -7.63 12.10 -3.71
C ILE A 111 -8.83 11.58 -2.90
N THR A 112 -9.00 12.07 -1.66
CA THR A 112 -10.17 11.74 -0.83
C THR A 112 -11.49 12.23 -1.42
N ASN A 113 -11.47 13.37 -2.11
CA ASN A 113 -12.64 13.91 -2.80
C ASN A 113 -12.88 13.17 -4.11
N VAL A 114 -11.82 12.84 -4.84
CA VAL A 114 -11.91 11.97 -6.03
C VAL A 114 -12.61 10.66 -5.66
N LEU A 115 -12.16 10.00 -4.58
CA LEU A 115 -12.76 8.78 -4.05
C LEU A 115 -14.25 8.92 -3.68
N ASP A 116 -14.68 10.08 -3.18
CA ASP A 116 -16.09 10.30 -2.85
C ASP A 116 -17.01 10.30 -4.08
N TYR A 117 -16.53 10.72 -5.26
CA TYR A 117 -17.31 10.60 -6.50
C TYR A 117 -17.60 9.14 -6.87
N TYR A 118 -16.68 8.22 -6.56
CA TYR A 118 -16.85 6.80 -6.87
C TYR A 118 -17.88 6.10 -5.96
N LYS A 119 -18.30 6.70 -4.85
CA LYS A 119 -19.39 6.16 -4.02
C LYS A 119 -20.71 6.01 -4.77
N ALA A 120 -20.88 6.70 -5.89
CA ALA A 120 -22.03 6.54 -6.76
C ALA A 120 -22.08 5.18 -7.48
N ILE A 121 -20.94 4.50 -7.62
CA ILE A 121 -20.80 3.27 -8.42
C ILE A 121 -20.00 2.16 -7.71
N VAL A 122 -19.37 2.46 -6.58
CA VAL A 122 -18.60 1.55 -5.74
C VAL A 122 -19.16 1.59 -4.32
N ASP A 123 -19.15 0.44 -3.66
CA ASP A 123 -19.53 0.28 -2.26
C ASP A 123 -18.84 1.33 -1.36
N SER A 124 -19.61 1.98 -0.49
CA SER A 124 -19.12 3.07 0.37
C SER A 124 -18.09 2.61 1.40
N ASP A 125 -18.21 1.38 1.88
CA ASP A 125 -17.28 0.81 2.86
C ASP A 125 -15.95 0.52 2.19
N LEU A 126 -15.96 0.03 0.96
CA LEU A 126 -14.74 -0.14 0.17
C LEU A 126 -14.03 1.21 -0.07
N VAL A 127 -14.77 2.27 -0.41
CA VAL A 127 -14.20 3.62 -0.51
C VAL A 127 -13.60 4.07 0.82
N GLY A 128 -14.26 3.77 1.94
CA GLY A 128 -13.75 4.03 3.29
C GLY A 128 -12.44 3.29 3.58
N GLN A 129 -12.34 2.02 3.21
CA GLN A 129 -11.12 1.23 3.36
C GLN A 129 -9.96 1.80 2.55
N VAL A 130 -10.19 2.23 1.30
CA VAL A 130 -9.15 2.87 0.48
C VAL A 130 -8.66 4.17 1.12
N LYS A 131 -9.55 4.97 1.72
CA LYS A 131 -9.17 6.18 2.48
C LYS A 131 -8.29 5.84 3.69
N GLN A 132 -8.54 4.73 4.37
CA GLN A 132 -7.68 4.27 5.47
C GLN A 132 -6.28 3.87 4.95
N VAL A 133 -6.19 3.19 3.80
CA VAL A 133 -4.90 2.87 3.17
C VAL A 133 -4.14 4.15 2.79
N TYR A 134 -4.83 5.17 2.27
CA TYR A 134 -4.25 6.48 1.97
C TYR A 134 -3.67 7.15 3.22
N GLN A 135 -4.41 7.12 4.34
CA GLN A 135 -3.94 7.66 5.62
C GLN A 135 -2.68 6.95 6.10
N TYR A 136 -2.68 5.61 6.08
CA TYR A 136 -1.50 4.82 6.43
C TYR A 136 -0.30 5.15 5.54
N ARG A 137 -0.50 5.20 4.22
CA ARG A 137 0.51 5.59 3.23
C ARG A 137 1.12 6.94 3.59
N ASN A 138 0.31 7.95 3.91
CA ASN A 138 0.81 9.28 4.27
C ASN A 138 1.61 9.26 5.56
N TRP A 139 1.13 8.57 6.59
CA TRP A 139 1.86 8.38 7.84
C TRP A 139 3.24 7.73 7.60
N VAL A 140 3.31 6.68 6.78
CA VAL A 140 4.57 6.06 6.37
C VAL A 140 5.47 7.04 5.62
N ALA A 141 4.94 7.77 4.63
CA ALA A 141 5.70 8.72 3.82
C ALA A 141 6.31 9.86 4.66
N HIS A 142 5.65 10.25 5.76
CA HIS A 142 6.14 11.24 6.72
C HIS A 142 7.05 10.65 7.81
N GLY A 143 7.55 9.42 7.61
CA GLY A 143 8.48 8.76 8.52
C GLY A 143 7.83 8.34 9.84
N LYS A 144 6.51 8.04 9.81
CA LYS A 144 5.74 7.59 10.96
C LYS A 144 5.69 8.59 12.12
N ARG A 145 5.73 9.89 11.80
CA ARG A 145 5.69 11.01 12.76
C ARG A 145 4.32 11.69 12.74
N GLY A 146 3.88 12.19 13.89
CA GLY A 146 2.65 12.99 14.01
C GLY A 146 1.40 12.19 14.42
N PRO A 147 0.26 12.87 14.63
CA PRO A 147 -0.97 12.31 15.20
C PRO A 147 -1.81 11.50 14.20
N ASP A 148 -1.32 11.27 12.97
CA ASP A 148 -2.03 10.48 11.97
C ASP A 148 -2.09 9.02 12.44
N MET A 149 -3.16 8.72 13.16
CA MET A 149 -3.45 7.45 13.81
C MET A 149 -3.38 6.31 12.80
N LEU A 150 -2.78 5.20 13.23
CA LEU A 150 -3.13 3.89 12.71
C LEU A 150 -4.66 3.76 12.83
N PRO A 151 -5.41 3.52 11.74
CA PRO A 151 -6.84 3.29 11.86
C PRO A 151 -7.06 2.12 12.83
N GLU A 152 -8.03 2.21 13.74
CA GLU A 152 -8.26 1.26 14.86
C GLU A 152 -8.29 -0.23 14.44
N ASN A 153 -8.55 -0.52 13.16
CA ASN A 153 -8.60 -1.85 12.57
C ASN A 153 -7.25 -2.37 12.03
N TRP A 154 -6.17 -1.57 11.95
CA TRP A 154 -4.89 -2.02 11.37
C TRP A 154 -4.09 -2.97 12.28
N ALA A 155 -4.31 -2.92 13.60
CA ALA A 155 -3.78 -3.93 14.52
C ALA A 155 -4.22 -5.35 14.10
N THR A 156 -5.45 -5.48 13.59
CA THR A 156 -5.99 -6.77 13.13
C THR A 156 -5.51 -7.17 11.74
N LEU A 157 -5.06 -6.22 10.90
CA LEU A 157 -4.51 -6.52 9.57
C LEU A 157 -3.09 -7.08 9.69
N ASP A 158 -2.28 -6.50 10.56
CA ASP A 158 -0.93 -6.99 10.88
C ASP A 158 -0.98 -8.39 11.55
N GLU A 159 -2.02 -8.66 12.35
CA GLU A 159 -2.32 -10.00 12.86
C GLU A 159 -2.83 -10.97 11.78
N ARG A 160 -3.65 -10.52 10.83
CA ARG A 160 -4.15 -11.35 9.71
C ARG A 160 -3.07 -11.70 8.70
N ILE A 161 -2.15 -10.77 8.41
CA ILE A 161 -0.96 -10.99 7.56
C ILE A 161 -0.01 -11.98 8.25
N ARG A 162 0.15 -11.88 9.58
CA ARG A 162 0.86 -12.89 10.40
C ARG A 162 0.16 -14.25 10.38
N TYR A 163 -1.17 -14.31 10.48
CA TYR A 163 -1.94 -15.57 10.51
C TYR A 163 -1.93 -16.34 9.19
N HIS A 164 -1.98 -15.64 8.05
CA HIS A 164 -1.89 -16.29 6.72
C HIS A 164 -0.47 -16.81 6.39
N GLY A 165 0.55 -16.41 7.16
CA GLY A 165 1.88 -17.01 7.11
C GLY A 165 2.06 -18.26 7.98
N SER A 166 1.09 -18.59 8.85
CA SER A 166 1.24 -19.62 9.88
C SER A 166 0.35 -20.86 9.70
N THR A 167 -0.50 -20.93 8.67
CA THR A 167 -1.45 -22.05 8.48
C THR A 167 -1.14 -22.88 7.24
N LYS A 168 -0.01 -23.60 7.30
CA LYS A 168 0.16 -24.90 6.64
C LYS A 168 1.00 -25.84 7.50
N GLU A 169 0.46 -26.24 8.64
CA GLU A 169 0.74 -27.56 9.21
C GLU A 169 -0.60 -28.23 9.49
N VAL A 170 -1.04 -29.01 8.50
CA VAL A 170 -2.15 -29.93 8.62
C VAL A 170 -1.63 -31.15 9.37
N ARG A 171 -2.31 -31.44 10.48
CA ARG A 171 -2.21 -32.68 11.25
C ARG A 171 -2.15 -33.91 10.35
N THR A 172 -1.18 -34.76 10.60
CA THR A 172 -1.28 -36.23 10.47
C THR A 172 -0.93 -36.84 11.80
#